data_AF-A0A7Y2HTF3-F1
#
_entry.id   AF-A0A7Y2HTF3-F1
#
_cell.length_a   1.000
_cell.length_b   1.000
_cell.length_c   1.000
_cell.angle_alpha   90.00
_cell.angle_beta   90.00
_cell.angle_gamma   90.00
#
_symmetry.space_group_name_H-M   'P 1'
#
loop_
_entity.id
_entity.type
_entity.pdbx_description
1 polymer ?
#
loop_
_entity_poly.entity_id
_entity_poly.type
_entity_poly.pdbx_seq_one_letter_code
_entity_poly.pdbx_strand_id
1 'polypeptide(L)'
;MKKELSLTTKVPRTRFNGNVSAHRVFDGRSFSLDEIRAVKGRVDGATVNDVMVSVCGGALRRYLESKGELPKESLVAMAPVTARPDAMRKSAGNMVSTMSLPVRSDIADPMERLRAVHAESERCKKLTRTVGASLLAEAAHFMPSTTSGLIANAYGRYGLAKRLPPIFNTVVTNVPGPNFPLYSMGSRMVANFGLGPIAHGLGLFQPLLGYNGQITVSAVSCREMMPDPEFYCDGLVESFEALKKAALRPKAGRSKKAAKKPRSAPAKTNGSGRPAGTRKTANKKTNKKTASKRATRKRASKPARD
;
A
#
# COMPACT_ATOMS: atom_id res chain seq x y z
N MET A 1 -16.97 5.77 -22.61
CA MET A 1 -15.93 4.80 -22.18
C MET A 1 -16.33 4.21 -20.84
N LYS A 2 -16.69 2.92 -20.76
CA LYS A 2 -16.74 2.21 -19.49
C LYS A 2 -15.29 1.91 -19.08
N LYS A 3 -14.82 2.41 -17.94
CA LYS A 3 -13.61 1.87 -17.29
C LYS A 3 -14.07 0.78 -16.35
N GLU A 4 -13.65 -0.46 -16.60
CA GLU A 4 -13.95 -1.57 -15.72
C GLU A 4 -13.29 -1.36 -14.36
N LEU A 5 -14.08 -1.53 -13.30
CA LEU A 5 -13.60 -1.39 -11.94
C LEU A 5 -12.88 -2.69 -11.53
N SER A 6 -11.65 -2.87 -12.01
CA SER A 6 -10.84 -4.05 -11.69
C SER A 6 -10.47 -4.07 -10.20
N LEU A 7 -11.36 -4.68 -9.42
CA LEU A 7 -11.18 -5.09 -8.04
C LEU A 7 -10.25 -6.32 -7.92
N THR A 8 -10.00 -7.01 -9.04
CA THR A 8 -9.39 -8.33 -9.13
C THR A 8 -7.87 -8.31 -8.97
N THR A 9 -7.39 -7.87 -7.80
CA THR A 9 -6.06 -8.30 -7.33
C THR A 9 -6.15 -9.80 -7.07
N LYS A 10 -5.58 -10.61 -7.97
CA LYS A 10 -5.52 -12.07 -7.80
C LYS A 10 -4.73 -12.40 -6.53
N VAL A 11 -5.42 -12.85 -5.49
CA VAL A 11 -4.82 -13.28 -4.23
C VAL A 11 -4.18 -14.66 -4.46
N PRO A 12 -2.86 -14.83 -4.30
CA PRO A 12 -2.24 -16.15 -4.42
C PRO A 12 -2.68 -17.04 -3.25
N ARG A 13 -2.71 -18.37 -3.43
CA ARG A 13 -2.89 -19.29 -2.30
C ARG A 13 -1.55 -19.54 -1.61
N THR A 14 -1.52 -19.50 -0.29
CA THR A 14 -0.35 -19.83 0.54
C THR A 14 -0.74 -20.80 1.66
N ARG A 15 0.23 -21.33 2.42
CA ARG A 15 0.01 -22.09 3.67
C ARG A 15 -0.97 -21.42 4.64
N PHE A 16 -0.98 -20.10 4.73
CA PHE A 16 -1.88 -19.33 5.60
C PHE A 16 -3.37 -19.38 5.17
N ASN A 17 -3.67 -19.96 4.01
CA ASN A 17 -5.03 -20.14 3.51
C ASN A 17 -5.57 -21.59 3.70
N GLY A 18 -4.93 -22.39 4.55
CA GLY A 18 -5.41 -23.72 4.96
C GLY A 18 -6.44 -23.70 6.10
N ASN A 19 -6.78 -24.87 6.62
CA ASN A 19 -7.50 -24.96 7.89
C ASN A 19 -6.52 -24.69 9.05
N VAL A 20 -6.82 -23.74 9.94
CA VAL A 20 -6.08 -23.62 11.21
C VAL A 20 -6.32 -24.83 12.11
N SER A 21 -5.29 -25.29 12.81
CA SER A 21 -5.40 -26.38 13.79
C SER A 21 -5.53 -25.87 15.23
N ALA A 22 -5.56 -26.77 16.21
CA ALA A 22 -5.75 -26.41 17.62
C ALA A 22 -4.54 -25.62 18.21
N HIS A 23 -3.32 -26.00 17.83
CA HIS A 23 -2.09 -25.48 18.44
C HIS A 23 -1.74 -24.09 17.90
N ARG A 24 -2.04 -23.04 18.67
CA ARG A 24 -1.58 -21.67 18.37
C ARG A 24 -0.07 -21.55 18.49
N VAL A 25 0.50 -20.61 17.75
CA VAL A 25 1.86 -20.08 17.91
C VAL A 25 1.81 -18.55 17.96
N PHE A 26 2.80 -17.97 18.62
CA PHE A 26 2.95 -16.53 18.80
C PHE A 26 4.44 -16.18 18.94
N ASP A 27 4.86 -15.08 18.32
CA ASP A 27 6.08 -14.33 18.67
C ASP A 27 5.90 -12.85 18.24
N GLY A 28 6.82 -11.96 18.62
CA GLY A 28 6.82 -10.55 18.23
C GLY A 28 8.14 -9.80 18.46
N ARG A 29 8.25 -8.63 17.84
CA ARG A 29 9.42 -7.73 17.93
C ARG A 29 8.98 -6.27 18.10
N SER A 30 9.82 -5.46 18.72
CA SER A 30 9.60 -4.03 18.94
C SER A 30 10.43 -3.17 17.99
N PHE A 31 9.86 -2.06 17.52
CA PHE A 31 10.49 -1.15 16.56
C PHE A 31 10.38 0.31 17.06
N SER A 32 11.43 1.10 16.86
CA SER A 32 11.43 2.53 17.22
C SER A 32 10.50 3.31 16.29
N LEU A 33 9.53 4.03 16.87
CA LEU A 33 8.62 4.87 16.10
C LEU A 33 9.36 6.01 15.39
N ASP A 34 10.48 6.49 15.95
CA ASP A 34 11.27 7.57 15.35
C ASP A 34 12.17 7.09 14.21
N GLU A 35 12.68 5.86 14.25
CA GLU A 35 13.30 5.24 13.08
C GLU A 35 12.28 4.99 11.96
N ILE A 36 11.07 4.52 12.31
CA ILE A 36 9.97 4.35 11.36
C ILE A 36 9.58 5.71 10.74
N ARG A 37 9.53 6.80 11.53
CA ARG A 37 9.31 8.18 11.04
C ARG A 37 10.44 8.64 10.11
N ALA A 38 11.70 8.35 10.43
CA ALA A 38 12.86 8.71 9.61
C ALA A 38 12.85 7.97 8.25
N VAL A 39 12.47 6.69 8.23
CA VAL A 39 12.23 5.89 7.01
C VAL A 39 11.06 6.47 6.21
N LYS A 40 9.92 6.73 6.87
CA LYS A 40 8.71 7.32 6.26
C LYS A 40 9.04 8.62 5.52
N GLY A 41 9.88 9.49 6.09
CA GLY A 41 10.32 10.74 5.47
C GLY A 41 11.13 10.62 4.17
N ARG A 42 11.47 9.41 3.72
CA ARG A 42 12.18 9.16 2.44
C ARG A 42 11.26 8.86 1.26
N VAL A 43 9.95 8.74 1.48
CA VAL A 43 8.90 8.64 0.46
C VAL A 43 7.84 9.70 0.75
N ASP A 44 7.62 10.61 -0.19
CA ASP A 44 6.61 11.67 -0.02
C ASP A 44 5.20 11.08 0.10
N GLY A 45 4.33 11.73 0.88
CA GLY A 45 3.00 11.23 1.24
C GLY A 45 2.95 10.01 2.17
N ALA A 46 4.03 9.26 2.35
CA ALA A 46 4.01 7.98 3.05
C ALA A 46 3.55 8.06 4.51
N THR A 47 2.85 7.03 4.98
CA THR A 47 2.37 6.89 6.36
C THR A 47 3.18 5.85 7.15
N VAL A 48 3.10 5.89 8.47
CA VAL A 48 3.66 4.85 9.36
C VAL A 48 3.11 3.46 9.00
N ASN A 49 1.82 3.39 8.61
CA ASN A 49 1.20 2.14 8.16
C ASN A 49 1.84 1.60 6.88
N ASP A 50 2.14 2.46 5.90
CA ASP A 50 2.77 2.04 4.64
C ASP A 50 4.19 1.48 4.86
N VAL A 51 4.94 2.06 5.81
CA VAL A 51 6.24 1.53 6.24
C VAL A 51 6.08 0.14 6.85
N MET A 52 5.20 -0.03 7.82
CA MET A 52 5.05 -1.33 8.49
C MET A 52 4.46 -2.42 7.58
N VAL A 53 3.52 -2.09 6.69
CA VAL A 53 3.04 -3.04 5.67
C VAL A 53 4.16 -3.49 4.73
N SER A 54 5.08 -2.59 4.36
CA SER A 54 6.28 -2.94 3.57
C SER A 54 7.28 -3.83 4.34
N VAL A 55 7.40 -3.63 5.66
CA VAL A 55 8.19 -4.50 6.55
C VAL A 55 7.57 -5.90 6.60
N CYS A 56 6.28 -6.01 6.92
CA CYS A 56 5.50 -7.25 6.93
C CYS A 56 5.58 -7.99 5.58
N GLY A 57 5.52 -7.25 4.46
CA GLY A 57 5.67 -7.81 3.11
C GLY A 57 7.05 -8.39 2.82
N GLY A 58 8.12 -7.78 3.32
CA GLY A 58 9.47 -8.32 3.20
C GLY A 58 9.73 -9.52 4.12
N ALA A 59 9.16 -9.53 5.33
CA ALA A 59 9.22 -10.69 6.23
C ALA A 59 8.45 -11.88 5.64
N LEU A 60 7.23 -11.64 5.13
CA LEU A 60 6.44 -12.64 4.41
C LEU A 60 7.17 -13.18 3.18
N ARG A 61 7.90 -12.31 2.46
CA ARG A 61 8.74 -12.73 1.34
C ARG A 61 9.82 -13.71 1.82
N ARG A 62 10.70 -13.29 2.73
CA ARG A 62 11.80 -14.11 3.28
C ARG A 62 11.30 -15.44 3.84
N TYR A 63 10.19 -15.40 4.58
CA TYR A 63 9.59 -16.58 5.18
C TYR A 63 9.09 -17.56 4.12
N LEU A 64 8.32 -17.12 3.11
CA LEU A 64 7.84 -18.00 2.06
C LEU A 64 8.95 -18.45 1.10
N GLU A 65 9.98 -17.63 0.85
CA GLU A 65 11.19 -18.06 0.14
C GLU A 65 11.89 -19.21 0.87
N SER A 66 12.02 -19.15 2.21
CA SER A 66 12.64 -20.23 3.01
C SER A 66 11.86 -21.56 2.99
N LYS A 67 10.57 -21.55 2.64
CA LYS A 67 9.74 -22.76 2.49
C LYS A 67 9.59 -23.21 1.03
N GLY A 68 10.15 -22.47 0.06
CA GLY A 68 9.91 -22.70 -1.37
C GLY A 68 8.48 -22.35 -1.84
N GLU A 69 7.76 -21.53 -1.06
CA GLU A 69 6.33 -21.23 -1.24
C GLU A 69 6.03 -19.79 -1.70
N LEU A 70 7.04 -18.99 -2.06
CA LEU A 70 6.81 -17.61 -2.51
C LEU A 70 6.03 -17.59 -3.85
N PRO A 71 4.83 -16.97 -3.91
CA PRO A 71 4.10 -16.80 -5.16
C PRO A 71 4.75 -15.74 -6.07
N LYS A 72 4.42 -15.77 -7.37
CA LYS A 72 4.84 -14.70 -8.31
C LYS A 72 4.09 -13.40 -8.05
N GLU A 73 2.83 -13.50 -7.63
CA GLU A 73 1.98 -12.38 -7.25
C GLU A 73 2.20 -11.94 -5.79
N SER A 74 2.01 -10.64 -5.51
CA SER A 74 2.00 -10.12 -4.14
C SER A 74 0.99 -10.85 -3.27
N LEU A 75 1.37 -11.18 -2.03
CA LEU A 75 0.40 -11.45 -0.98
C LEU A 75 -0.48 -10.22 -0.72
N VAL A 76 -1.71 -10.46 -0.27
CA VAL A 76 -2.71 -9.41 0.02
C VAL A 76 -3.09 -9.47 1.50
N ALA A 77 -2.87 -8.38 2.24
CA ALA A 77 -3.34 -8.25 3.61
C ALA A 77 -4.78 -7.71 3.64
N MET A 78 -5.57 -8.18 4.61
CA MET A 78 -6.70 -7.42 5.13
C MET A 78 -6.14 -6.33 6.04
N ALA A 79 -6.33 -5.07 5.66
CA ALA A 79 -5.95 -3.92 6.47
C ALA A 79 -7.18 -3.05 6.76
N PRO A 80 -7.43 -2.65 8.02
CA PRO A 80 -8.46 -1.66 8.32
C PRO A 80 -7.96 -0.26 7.96
N VAL A 81 -8.75 0.50 7.18
CA VAL A 81 -8.50 1.94 6.99
C VAL A 81 -9.38 2.76 7.91
N THR A 82 -8.74 3.64 8.69
CA THR A 82 -9.41 4.71 9.44
C THR A 82 -9.92 5.78 8.48
N ALA A 83 -11.01 5.48 7.77
CA ALA A 83 -11.74 6.44 6.95
C ALA A 83 -12.54 7.39 7.87
N ARG A 84 -11.88 8.43 8.41
CA ARG A 84 -12.54 9.52 9.14
C ARG A 84 -12.86 10.69 8.21
N PRO A 85 -14.14 11.00 7.96
CA PRO A 85 -14.59 12.36 7.71
C PRO A 85 -14.61 13.12 9.05
N ASP A 86 -14.06 14.34 9.09
CA ASP A 86 -13.96 15.11 10.35
C ASP A 86 -15.32 15.42 11.01
N ALA A 87 -16.42 15.35 10.25
CA ALA A 87 -17.78 15.58 10.73
C ALA A 87 -18.31 14.51 11.71
N MET A 88 -17.84 13.25 11.67
CA MET A 88 -18.35 12.16 12.52
C MET A 88 -17.58 11.98 13.84
N ARG A 89 -16.88 13.02 14.32
CA ARG A 89 -16.00 12.93 15.51
C ARG A 89 -16.71 12.74 16.87
N LYS A 90 -18.03 12.47 16.87
CA LYS A 90 -18.88 12.31 18.07
C LYS A 90 -19.70 11.00 18.13
N SER A 91 -19.76 10.20 17.06
CA SER A 91 -20.48 8.92 17.05
C SER A 91 -19.55 7.75 17.36
N ALA A 92 -19.81 7.03 18.45
CA ALA A 92 -19.04 5.84 18.86
C ALA A 92 -19.42 4.57 18.05
N GLY A 93 -19.49 4.68 16.73
CA GLY A 93 -19.78 3.58 15.81
C GLY A 93 -18.51 2.95 15.26
N ASN A 94 -18.45 1.61 15.20
CA ASN A 94 -17.27 0.86 14.75
C ASN A 94 -17.14 0.81 13.20
N MET A 95 -17.16 1.98 12.55
CA MET A 95 -17.10 2.15 11.10
C MET A 95 -15.69 1.88 10.54
N VAL A 96 -15.24 0.63 10.64
CA VAL A 96 -13.95 0.18 10.12
C VAL A 96 -14.16 -0.46 8.74
N SER A 97 -13.90 0.31 7.68
CA SER A 97 -13.83 -0.27 6.33
C SER A 97 -12.56 -1.10 6.20
N THR A 98 -12.72 -2.40 5.96
CA THR A 98 -11.62 -3.29 5.56
C THR A 98 -11.25 -3.01 4.09
N MET A 99 -9.95 -2.98 3.79
CA MET A 99 -9.43 -2.95 2.42
C MET A 99 -8.48 -4.13 2.18
N SER A 100 -8.47 -4.62 0.95
CA SER A 100 -7.40 -5.46 0.42
C SER A 100 -6.19 -4.57 0.09
N LEU A 101 -5.05 -4.82 0.75
CA LEU A 101 -3.79 -4.12 0.47
C LEU A 101 -2.69 -5.14 0.13
N PRO A 102 -2.23 -5.21 -1.14
CA PRO A 102 -0.98 -5.84 -1.52
C PRO A 102 0.19 -5.42 -0.62
N VAL A 103 0.81 -6.39 0.06
CA VAL A 103 2.01 -6.14 0.91
C VAL A 103 3.30 -5.98 0.09
N ARG A 104 3.19 -6.22 -1.22
CA ARG A 104 4.25 -6.15 -2.24
C ARG A 104 5.43 -7.09 -1.98
N SER A 105 5.13 -8.31 -1.53
CA SER A 105 6.12 -9.40 -1.32
C SER A 105 6.83 -9.84 -2.61
N ASP A 106 6.20 -9.62 -3.76
CA ASP A 106 6.78 -9.76 -5.10
C ASP A 106 8.02 -8.88 -5.32
N ILE A 107 8.12 -7.74 -4.64
CA ILE A 107 9.21 -6.76 -4.81
C ILE A 107 10.33 -6.97 -3.77
N ALA A 108 11.52 -7.29 -4.26
CA ALA A 108 12.71 -7.54 -3.42
C ALA A 108 13.30 -6.24 -2.82
N ASP A 109 13.53 -5.20 -3.62
CA ASP A 109 14.09 -3.93 -3.12
C ASP A 109 13.13 -3.28 -2.10
N PRO A 110 13.59 -2.97 -0.88
CA PRO A 110 12.69 -2.49 0.18
C PRO A 110 12.15 -1.08 -0.08
N MET A 111 12.89 -0.22 -0.78
CA MET A 111 12.46 1.15 -1.07
C MET A 111 11.50 1.20 -2.27
N GLU A 112 11.65 0.31 -3.25
CA GLU A 112 10.65 0.07 -4.29
C GLU A 112 9.38 -0.54 -3.68
N ARG A 113 9.52 -1.56 -2.81
CA ARG A 113 8.40 -2.17 -2.07
C ARG A 113 7.62 -1.12 -1.28
N LEU A 114 8.30 -0.24 -0.54
CA LEU A 114 7.66 0.85 0.20
C LEU A 114 6.88 1.81 -0.71
N ARG A 115 7.44 2.21 -1.85
CA ARG A 115 6.75 3.09 -2.81
C ARG A 115 5.52 2.41 -3.43
N ALA A 116 5.64 1.13 -3.77
CA ALA A 116 4.54 0.34 -4.32
C ALA A 116 3.41 0.11 -3.29
N VAL A 117 3.74 -0.16 -2.03
CA VAL A 117 2.76 -0.24 -0.93
C VAL A 117 2.06 1.11 -0.73
N HIS A 118 2.81 2.22 -0.69
CA HIS A 118 2.21 3.54 -0.51
C HIS A 118 1.29 3.95 -1.69
N ALA A 119 1.71 3.72 -2.94
CA ALA A 119 0.90 4.00 -4.12
C ALA A 119 -0.41 3.17 -4.13
N GLU A 120 -0.34 1.91 -3.70
CA GLU A 120 -1.50 1.03 -3.58
C GLU A 120 -2.42 1.45 -2.42
N SER A 121 -1.85 1.78 -1.26
CA SER A 121 -2.54 2.35 -0.09
C SER A 121 -3.33 3.61 -0.47
N GLU A 122 -2.76 4.51 -1.26
CA GLU A 122 -3.46 5.68 -1.81
C GLU A 122 -4.53 5.34 -2.85
N ARG A 123 -4.36 4.28 -3.65
CA ARG A 123 -5.40 3.80 -4.58
C ARG A 123 -6.60 3.23 -3.80
N CYS A 124 -6.35 2.40 -2.79
CA CYS A 124 -7.39 1.79 -1.98
C CYS A 124 -8.16 2.84 -1.15
N LYS A 125 -7.50 3.81 -0.50
CA LYS A 125 -8.18 4.91 0.22
C LYS A 125 -9.13 5.71 -0.68
N LYS A 126 -8.75 5.95 -1.94
CA LYS A 126 -9.59 6.64 -2.92
C LYS A 126 -10.81 5.79 -3.29
N LEU A 127 -10.61 4.50 -3.54
CA LEU A 127 -11.69 3.56 -3.85
C LEU A 127 -12.68 3.40 -2.67
N THR A 128 -12.20 3.23 -1.44
CA THR A 128 -13.03 3.14 -0.22
C THR A 128 -13.84 4.43 0.06
N ARG A 129 -13.39 5.59 -0.41
CA ARG A 129 -14.17 6.85 -0.34
C ARG A 129 -15.26 6.95 -1.43
N THR A 130 -15.21 6.12 -2.46
CA THR A 130 -16.16 6.12 -3.59
C THR A 130 -17.13 4.94 -3.54
N VAL A 131 -16.70 3.80 -3.01
CA VAL A 131 -17.53 2.60 -2.84
C VAL A 131 -17.88 2.47 -1.36
N GLY A 132 -19.14 2.74 -1.02
CA GLY A 132 -19.68 2.47 0.31
C GLY A 132 -19.63 0.96 0.59
N ALA A 133 -18.74 0.54 1.49
CA ALA A 133 -18.54 -0.86 1.87
C ALA A 133 -19.63 -1.37 2.85
N SER A 134 -20.89 -1.03 2.58
CA SER A 134 -22.06 -1.16 3.45
C SER A 134 -23.10 -2.08 2.81
N LEU A 135 -22.80 -3.39 2.82
CA LEU A 135 -23.81 -4.44 2.61
C LEU A 135 -23.34 -5.79 3.17
N LEU A 136 -22.17 -6.28 2.76
CA LEU A 136 -21.61 -7.56 3.27
C LEU A 136 -21.15 -7.45 4.73
N ALA A 137 -20.46 -6.36 5.10
CA ALA A 137 -20.05 -6.11 6.48
C ALA A 137 -21.26 -5.84 7.41
N GLU A 138 -22.34 -5.30 6.84
CA GLU A 138 -23.56 -4.92 7.53
C GLU A 138 -24.48 -6.14 7.75
N ALA A 139 -24.67 -6.98 6.72
CA ALA A 139 -25.30 -8.30 6.87
C ALA A 139 -24.55 -9.20 7.86
N ALA A 140 -23.21 -9.08 7.96
CA ALA A 140 -22.43 -9.78 8.99
C ALA A 140 -22.64 -9.24 10.41
N HIS A 141 -23.04 -7.97 10.60
CA HIS A 141 -23.42 -7.43 11.92
C HIS A 141 -24.79 -7.94 12.40
N PHE A 142 -25.70 -8.28 11.50
CA PHE A 142 -27.02 -8.82 11.84
C PHE A 142 -27.06 -10.36 11.93
N MET A 143 -25.95 -11.05 11.70
CA MET A 143 -25.90 -12.51 11.71
C MET A 143 -25.72 -13.07 13.13
N PRO A 144 -26.61 -13.96 13.63
CA PRO A 144 -26.44 -14.57 14.95
C PRO A 144 -25.10 -15.29 15.11
N SER A 145 -24.54 -15.24 16.33
CA SER A 145 -23.26 -15.87 16.68
C SER A 145 -23.29 -17.40 16.52
N THR A 146 -24.43 -18.02 16.80
CA THR A 146 -24.70 -19.46 16.59
C THR A 146 -24.62 -19.82 15.10
N THR A 147 -25.34 -19.08 14.23
CA THR A 147 -25.29 -19.24 12.78
C THR A 147 -23.87 -19.04 12.23
N SER A 148 -23.18 -18.01 12.70
CA SER A 148 -21.79 -17.72 12.35
C SER A 148 -20.85 -18.87 12.74
N GLY A 149 -21.03 -19.43 13.93
CA GLY A 149 -20.28 -20.61 14.40
C GLY A 149 -20.57 -21.88 13.61
N LEU A 150 -21.82 -22.12 13.21
CA LEU A 150 -22.19 -23.24 12.34
C LEU A 150 -21.55 -23.11 10.95
N ILE A 151 -21.58 -21.91 10.35
CA ILE A 151 -20.92 -21.63 9.06
C ILE A 151 -19.41 -21.83 9.16
N ALA A 152 -18.75 -21.31 10.20
CA ALA A 152 -17.32 -21.48 10.40
C ALA A 152 -16.93 -22.97 10.58
N ASN A 153 -17.71 -23.72 11.37
CA ASN A 153 -17.52 -25.16 11.55
C ASN A 153 -17.72 -25.95 10.25
N ALA A 154 -18.74 -25.63 9.45
CA ALA A 154 -18.96 -26.25 8.15
C ALA A 154 -17.82 -25.93 7.17
N TYR A 155 -17.37 -24.68 7.12
CA TYR A 155 -16.27 -24.22 6.28
C TYR A 155 -14.95 -24.95 6.59
N GLY A 156 -14.68 -25.19 7.88
CA GLY A 156 -13.58 -26.03 8.35
C GLY A 156 -13.77 -27.51 7.96
N ARG A 157 -14.90 -28.13 8.35
CA ARG A 157 -15.21 -29.56 8.13
C ARG A 157 -15.16 -29.97 6.65
N TYR A 158 -15.72 -29.18 5.75
CA TYR A 158 -15.71 -29.44 4.30
C TYR A 158 -14.42 -28.98 3.61
N GLY A 159 -13.42 -28.49 4.37
CA GLY A 159 -12.12 -28.06 3.84
C GLY A 159 -12.20 -26.88 2.88
N LEU A 160 -13.24 -26.05 2.98
CA LEU A 160 -13.54 -25.00 1.99
C LEU A 160 -12.44 -23.95 1.89
N ALA A 161 -11.69 -23.72 2.98
CA ALA A 161 -10.47 -22.91 2.98
C ALA A 161 -9.49 -23.30 1.86
N LYS A 162 -9.27 -24.62 1.65
CA LYS A 162 -8.37 -25.16 0.62
C LYS A 162 -8.97 -25.11 -0.80
N ARG A 163 -10.30 -25.04 -0.92
CA ARG A 163 -11.04 -25.15 -2.20
C ARG A 163 -11.44 -23.80 -2.79
N LEU A 164 -12.01 -22.90 -1.99
CA LEU A 164 -12.48 -21.59 -2.44
C LEU A 164 -11.32 -20.59 -2.59
N PRO A 165 -11.33 -19.68 -3.59
CA PRO A 165 -10.30 -18.66 -3.75
C PRO A 165 -10.14 -17.80 -2.48
N PRO A 166 -8.90 -17.53 -2.02
CA PRO A 166 -8.67 -16.66 -0.87
C PRO A 166 -9.00 -15.19 -1.20
N ILE A 167 -9.51 -14.45 -0.22
CA ILE A 167 -9.78 -12.99 -0.32
C ILE A 167 -8.61 -12.18 0.28
N PHE A 168 -7.88 -12.77 1.22
CA PHE A 168 -6.68 -12.24 1.84
C PHE A 168 -5.73 -13.40 2.21
N ASN A 169 -4.45 -13.13 2.42
CA ASN A 169 -3.48 -14.10 2.94
C ASN A 169 -3.23 -13.94 4.44
N THR A 170 -3.40 -12.73 4.96
CA THR A 170 -3.08 -12.36 6.34
C THR A 170 -3.89 -11.13 6.75
N VAL A 171 -3.98 -10.86 8.06
CA VAL A 171 -4.45 -9.57 8.59
C VAL A 171 -3.26 -8.75 9.02
N VAL A 172 -3.21 -7.47 8.68
CA VAL A 172 -2.22 -6.49 9.15
C VAL A 172 -2.99 -5.30 9.71
N THR A 173 -3.06 -5.18 11.04
CA THR A 173 -3.87 -4.15 11.72
C THR A 173 -3.02 -3.27 12.63
N ASN A 174 -3.18 -1.95 12.50
CA ASN A 174 -2.41 -0.95 13.24
C ASN A 174 -3.32 -0.22 14.24
N VAL A 175 -3.03 -0.39 15.54
CA VAL A 175 -3.77 0.22 16.64
C VAL A 175 -2.87 1.23 17.35
N PRO A 176 -3.11 2.55 17.17
CA PRO A 176 -2.42 3.59 17.92
C PRO A 176 -2.78 3.50 19.42
N GLY A 177 -1.78 3.22 20.26
CA GLY A 177 -1.90 3.32 21.72
C GLY A 177 -1.27 4.60 22.28
N PRO A 178 -1.18 4.72 23.62
CA PRO A 178 -0.74 5.95 24.28
C PRO A 178 0.74 6.26 24.04
N ASN A 179 1.05 7.55 23.91
CA ASN A 179 2.41 8.10 23.77
C ASN A 179 3.05 8.48 25.12
N PHE A 180 2.52 7.95 26.21
CA PHE A 180 2.96 8.16 27.60
C PHE A 180 3.06 6.81 28.33
N PRO A 181 3.87 6.70 29.39
CA PRO A 181 4.06 5.42 30.08
C PRO A 181 2.80 5.03 30.87
N LEU A 182 2.41 3.76 30.74
CA LEU A 182 1.37 3.13 31.55
C LEU A 182 1.98 2.35 32.72
N TYR A 183 1.21 2.23 33.80
CA TYR A 183 1.59 1.51 35.01
C TYR A 183 0.42 0.63 35.49
N SER A 184 0.73 -0.50 36.11
CA SER A 184 -0.20 -1.35 36.86
C SER A 184 0.39 -1.60 38.24
N MET A 185 -0.30 -1.20 39.31
CA MET A 185 0.17 -1.34 40.70
C MET A 185 1.63 -0.87 40.89
N GLY A 186 1.96 0.31 40.36
CA GLY A 186 3.32 0.88 40.37
C GLY A 186 4.30 0.29 39.35
N SER A 187 4.04 -0.89 38.79
CA SER A 187 4.90 -1.54 37.79
C SER A 187 4.68 -0.93 36.40
N ARG A 188 5.75 -0.44 35.76
CA ARG A 188 5.69 0.18 34.42
C ARG A 188 5.50 -0.87 33.33
N MET A 189 4.56 -0.63 32.40
CA MET A 189 4.45 -1.41 31.17
C MET A 189 5.68 -1.17 30.29
N VAL A 190 6.40 -2.24 29.92
CA VAL A 190 7.60 -2.17 29.08
C VAL A 190 7.30 -2.27 27.58
N ALA A 191 6.33 -3.10 27.21
CA ALA A 191 5.83 -3.30 25.86
C ALA A 191 4.38 -3.83 25.91
N ASN A 192 3.66 -3.77 24.79
CA ASN A 192 2.39 -4.44 24.58
C ASN A 192 2.44 -5.27 23.28
N PHE A 193 1.89 -6.48 23.28
CA PHE A 193 1.77 -7.30 22.07
C PHE A 193 0.33 -7.77 21.91
N GLY A 194 -0.12 -7.95 20.66
CA GLY A 194 -1.51 -8.28 20.36
C GLY A 194 -1.70 -9.76 20.08
N LEU A 195 -2.83 -10.30 20.56
CA LEU A 195 -3.34 -11.59 20.11
C LEU A 195 -4.56 -11.34 19.23
N GLY A 196 -4.44 -11.62 17.94
CA GLY A 196 -5.54 -11.50 16.97
C GLY A 196 -6.14 -12.85 16.59
N PRO A 197 -7.43 -12.89 16.20
CA PRO A 197 -8.10 -14.12 15.82
C PRO A 197 -7.57 -14.66 14.48
N ILE A 198 -7.35 -15.97 14.40
CA ILE A 198 -7.10 -16.69 13.15
C ILE A 198 -8.23 -17.68 12.87
N ALA A 199 -8.56 -17.87 11.60
CA ALA A 199 -9.65 -18.73 11.14
C ALA A 199 -9.21 -19.60 9.96
N HIS A 200 -9.99 -20.64 9.64
CA HIS A 200 -9.76 -21.42 8.42
C HIS A 200 -9.81 -20.49 7.20
N GLY A 201 -8.80 -20.55 6.33
CA GLY A 201 -8.63 -19.65 5.18
C GLY A 201 -7.87 -18.34 5.47
N LEU A 202 -7.71 -17.96 6.75
CA LEU A 202 -7.03 -16.73 7.20
C LEU A 202 -6.22 -17.01 8.48
N GLY A 203 -5.12 -17.75 8.31
CA GLY A 203 -4.35 -18.38 9.36
C GLY A 203 -3.13 -17.60 9.90
N LEU A 204 -2.93 -16.35 9.47
CA LEU A 204 -1.89 -15.47 10.00
C LEU A 204 -2.47 -14.08 10.29
N PHE A 205 -2.43 -13.67 11.55
CA PHE A 205 -2.85 -12.35 12.01
C PHE A 205 -1.65 -11.59 12.59
N GLN A 206 -1.44 -10.36 12.13
CA GLN A 206 -0.37 -9.48 12.56
C GLN A 206 -0.98 -8.20 13.18
N PRO A 207 -1.02 -8.09 14.52
CA PRO A 207 -1.35 -6.85 15.19
C PRO A 207 -0.09 -6.00 15.40
N LEU A 208 -0.24 -4.72 15.12
CA LEU A 208 0.78 -3.69 15.30
C LEU A 208 0.27 -2.71 16.35
N LEU A 209 0.89 -2.69 17.52
CA LEU A 209 0.44 -1.87 18.65
C LEU A 209 1.43 -0.74 18.89
N GLY A 210 0.94 0.50 18.91
CA GLY A 210 1.73 1.64 19.36
C GLY A 210 1.77 1.73 20.88
N TYR A 211 2.95 1.97 21.46
CA TYR A 211 3.09 2.29 22.89
C TYR A 211 4.37 3.11 23.14
N ASN A 212 4.23 4.25 23.81
CA ASN A 212 5.33 5.03 24.42
C ASN A 212 6.62 5.12 23.55
N GLY A 213 6.48 5.58 22.29
CA GLY A 213 7.60 5.77 21.36
C GLY A 213 8.02 4.53 20.56
N GLN A 214 7.36 3.38 20.74
CA GLN A 214 7.58 2.15 20.00
C GLN A 214 6.32 1.72 19.23
N ILE A 215 6.52 0.89 18.22
CA ILE A 215 5.49 0.01 17.64
C ILE A 215 5.97 -1.42 17.81
N THR A 216 5.15 -2.28 18.42
CA THR A 216 5.37 -3.73 18.35
C THR A 216 4.70 -4.30 17.12
N VAL A 217 5.26 -5.39 16.60
CA VAL A 217 4.61 -6.26 15.61
C VAL A 217 4.67 -7.68 16.15
N SER A 218 3.57 -8.42 16.06
CA SER A 218 3.50 -9.82 16.47
C SER A 218 2.87 -10.67 15.37
N ALA A 219 3.09 -11.99 15.43
CA ALA A 219 2.56 -12.95 14.47
C ALA A 219 1.77 -14.04 15.22
N VAL A 220 0.45 -14.08 15.04
CA VAL A 220 -0.40 -15.16 15.53
C VAL A 220 -0.71 -16.11 14.39
N SER A 221 -0.44 -17.40 14.58
CA SER A 221 -0.76 -18.46 13.62
C SER A 221 -1.02 -19.79 14.33
N CYS A 222 -1.03 -20.90 13.60
CA CYS A 222 -1.05 -22.26 14.15
C CYS A 222 0.19 -23.05 13.72
N ARG A 223 0.61 -24.03 14.54
CA ARG A 223 1.90 -24.73 14.42
C ARG A 223 2.10 -25.43 13.07
N GLU A 224 1.02 -25.84 12.40
CA GLU A 224 1.09 -26.45 11.05
C GLU A 224 1.38 -25.43 9.94
N MET A 225 0.97 -24.17 10.09
CA MET A 225 1.24 -23.09 9.13
C MET A 225 2.55 -22.37 9.43
N MET A 226 2.87 -22.23 10.72
CA MET A 226 4.06 -21.54 11.22
C MET A 226 4.64 -22.34 12.38
N PRO A 227 5.45 -23.37 12.11
CA PRO A 227 6.16 -24.09 13.17
C PRO A 227 7.28 -23.23 13.78
N ASP A 228 7.80 -22.27 13.00
CA ASP A 228 8.90 -21.36 13.32
C ASP A 228 8.45 -19.87 13.29
N PRO A 229 7.69 -19.40 14.31
CA PRO A 229 7.27 -17.99 14.39
C PRO A 229 8.45 -17.04 14.63
N GLU A 230 9.51 -17.51 15.29
CA GLU A 230 10.74 -16.77 15.56
C GLU A 230 11.44 -16.34 14.26
N PHE A 231 11.65 -17.28 13.32
CA PHE A 231 12.24 -16.99 12.02
C PHE A 231 11.41 -16.01 11.18
N TYR A 232 10.08 -16.03 11.32
CA TYR A 232 9.22 -15.00 10.73
C TYR A 232 9.42 -13.63 11.38
N CYS A 233 9.48 -13.59 12.70
CA CYS A 233 9.62 -12.36 13.48
C CYS A 233 11.00 -11.70 13.32
N ASP A 234 12.08 -12.46 13.24
CA ASP A 234 13.40 -11.93 12.88
C ASP A 234 13.43 -11.45 11.42
N GLY A 235 12.66 -12.09 10.53
CA GLY A 235 12.37 -11.58 9.20
C GLY A 235 11.72 -10.19 9.17
N LEU A 236 10.98 -9.78 10.21
CA LEU A 236 10.49 -8.40 10.37
C LEU A 236 11.63 -7.44 10.71
N VAL A 237 12.55 -7.85 11.59
CA VAL A 237 13.75 -7.06 11.97
C VAL A 237 14.65 -6.87 10.75
N GLU A 238 15.00 -7.95 10.05
CA GLU A 238 15.81 -7.90 8.82
C GLU A 238 15.16 -7.04 7.73
N SER A 239 13.85 -7.17 7.52
CA SER A 239 13.09 -6.38 6.54
C SER A 239 13.08 -4.88 6.90
N PHE A 240 12.98 -4.54 8.19
CA PHE A 240 13.09 -3.15 8.65
C PHE A 240 14.52 -2.62 8.54
N GLU A 241 15.55 -3.37 8.93
CA GLU A 241 16.95 -2.95 8.81
C GLU A 241 17.40 -2.78 7.35
N ALA A 242 16.99 -3.68 6.46
CA ALA A 242 17.21 -3.54 5.02
C ALA A 242 16.55 -2.27 4.47
N LEU A 243 15.31 -1.99 4.89
CA LEU A 243 14.59 -0.76 4.53
C LEU A 243 15.27 0.49 5.11
N LYS A 244 15.67 0.47 6.38
CA LYS A 244 16.37 1.57 7.06
C LYS A 244 17.71 1.89 6.39
N LYS A 245 18.51 0.87 6.09
CA LYS A 245 19.79 0.97 5.36
C LYS A 245 19.61 1.51 3.94
N ALA A 246 18.58 1.09 3.21
CA ALA A 246 18.26 1.59 1.88
C ALA A 246 17.69 3.02 1.89
N ALA A 247 16.89 3.35 2.90
CA ALA A 247 16.27 4.66 3.10
C ALA A 247 17.30 5.72 3.51
N LEU A 248 18.20 5.40 4.44
CA LEU A 248 19.18 6.32 5.03
C LEU A 248 20.46 6.47 4.20
N ARG A 249 20.77 5.52 3.32
CA ARG A 249 21.87 5.62 2.33
C ARG A 249 21.89 7.03 1.71
N PRO A 250 23.05 7.71 1.64
CA PRO A 250 23.17 8.96 0.89
C PRO A 250 22.68 8.72 -0.54
N LYS A 251 21.90 9.67 -1.10
CA LYS A 251 21.57 9.63 -2.52
C LYS A 251 22.88 9.71 -3.31
N ALA A 252 23.35 8.56 -3.81
CA ALA A 252 24.49 8.48 -4.70
C ALA A 252 24.32 9.56 -5.78
N GLY A 253 25.29 10.46 -5.87
CA GLY A 253 25.07 11.79 -6.42
C GLY A 253 24.38 11.71 -7.78
N ARG A 254 23.23 12.40 -7.93
CA ARG A 254 22.53 12.55 -9.21
C ARG A 254 23.50 13.26 -10.16
N SER A 255 24.30 12.46 -10.88
CA SER A 255 25.53 12.92 -11.50
C SER A 255 25.22 14.14 -12.35
N LYS A 256 25.90 15.26 -12.07
CA LYS A 256 25.82 16.47 -12.89
C LYS A 256 26.39 16.10 -14.25
N LYS A 257 25.52 15.60 -15.12
CA LYS A 257 25.80 15.15 -16.49
C LYS A 257 26.64 16.25 -17.14
N ALA A 258 27.94 15.99 -17.28
CA ALA A 258 28.92 17.07 -17.43
C ALA A 258 28.53 17.97 -18.60
N ALA A 259 28.33 19.26 -18.32
CA ALA A 259 27.95 20.20 -19.35
C ALA A 259 29.06 20.21 -20.41
N LYS A 260 28.76 19.70 -21.62
CA LYS A 260 29.71 19.72 -22.73
C LYS A 260 30.11 21.17 -22.95
N LYS A 261 31.38 21.51 -22.69
CA LYS A 261 31.95 22.79 -23.11
C LYS A 261 31.63 22.97 -24.60
N PRO A 262 31.19 24.17 -25.05
CA PRO A 262 31.03 24.42 -26.48
C PRO A 262 32.40 24.20 -27.15
N ARG A 263 32.42 23.35 -28.18
CA ARG A 263 33.63 23.01 -28.92
C ARG A 263 34.00 24.22 -29.78
N SER A 264 35.17 24.79 -29.56
CA SER A 264 35.68 25.91 -30.38
C SER A 264 35.76 25.49 -31.85
N ALA A 265 35.37 26.40 -32.74
CA ALA A 265 35.49 26.18 -34.18
C ALA A 265 36.97 26.22 -34.60
N PRO A 266 37.40 25.38 -35.56
CA PRO A 266 38.76 25.43 -36.09
C PRO A 266 38.97 26.70 -36.93
N ALA A 267 40.14 27.32 -36.79
CA ALA A 267 40.53 28.43 -37.64
C ALA A 267 40.70 27.97 -39.10
N LYS A 268 40.34 28.83 -40.05
CA LYS A 268 40.66 28.66 -41.47
C LYS A 268 41.59 29.78 -41.92
N THR A 269 42.84 29.43 -42.20
CA THR A 269 43.79 30.28 -42.93
C THR A 269 43.66 30.04 -44.43
N ASN A 270 43.45 31.11 -45.18
CA ASN A 270 44.13 31.49 -46.43
C ASN A 270 43.32 32.58 -47.14
N GLY A 271 43.98 33.50 -47.84
CA GLY A 271 43.38 34.73 -48.36
C GLY A 271 43.55 34.93 -49.87
N SER A 272 43.47 36.21 -50.29
CA SER A 272 43.41 36.72 -51.67
C SER A 272 42.06 36.51 -52.39
N GLY A 273 41.64 37.49 -53.20
CA GLY A 273 40.40 37.46 -54.00
C GLY A 273 39.38 38.59 -53.73
N ARG A 274 39.48 39.69 -54.50
CA ARG A 274 38.40 40.69 -54.77
C ARG A 274 38.21 40.70 -56.31
N PRO A 275 37.14 41.26 -56.91
CA PRO A 275 35.99 41.96 -56.32
C PRO A 275 34.61 41.60 -56.98
N ALA A 276 33.63 42.49 -56.79
CA ALA A 276 32.39 42.69 -57.57
C ALA A 276 31.19 41.75 -57.30
N GLY A 277 29.98 42.27 -57.51
CA GLY A 277 28.72 41.55 -57.23
C GLY A 277 27.54 42.41 -56.72
N THR A 278 27.33 43.63 -57.22
CA THR A 278 26.14 44.42 -56.87
C THR A 278 24.88 43.90 -57.57
N ARG A 279 23.76 43.73 -56.84
CA ARG A 279 22.51 44.55 -56.96
C ARG A 279 21.39 43.99 -56.05
N LYS A 280 20.52 44.86 -55.54
CA LYS A 280 19.27 44.49 -54.84
C LYS A 280 18.05 44.71 -55.74
N THR A 281 17.08 43.80 -55.65
CA THR A 281 15.63 44.00 -55.88
C THR A 281 14.91 43.22 -54.75
N ALA A 282 14.00 43.80 -53.95
CA ALA A 282 12.67 44.34 -54.25
C ALA A 282 11.63 43.22 -54.54
N ASN A 283 10.39 43.21 -54.02
CA ASN A 283 9.66 44.26 -53.29
C ASN A 283 8.45 43.71 -52.46
N LYS A 284 7.86 44.55 -51.58
CA LYS A 284 6.48 44.52 -50.97
C LYS A 284 6.03 43.23 -50.21
N LYS A 285 5.40 43.29 -49.02
CA LYS A 285 4.07 43.86 -48.62
C LYS A 285 2.90 43.13 -49.34
N THR A 286 1.73 42.85 -48.74
CA THR A 286 0.91 43.48 -47.66
C THR A 286 -0.11 42.41 -47.15
N ASN A 287 -0.66 42.25 -45.92
CA ASN A 287 -1.09 43.11 -44.79
C ASN A 287 -2.65 43.15 -44.63
N LYS A 288 -3.18 42.72 -43.45
CA LYS A 288 -4.51 43.10 -42.86
C LYS A 288 -5.80 42.56 -43.58
N LYS A 289 -7.03 42.46 -43.00
CA LYS A 289 -7.58 42.72 -41.62
C LYS A 289 -8.97 42.05 -41.37
N THR A 290 -9.30 41.78 -40.09
CA THR A 290 -10.64 41.82 -39.39
C THR A 290 -11.95 41.19 -39.94
N ALA A 291 -12.50 40.27 -39.13
CA ALA A 291 -13.83 40.27 -38.44
C ALA A 291 -15.19 40.24 -39.18
N SER A 292 -16.16 39.46 -38.64
CA SER A 292 -17.48 39.96 -38.16
C SER A 292 -18.32 38.92 -37.37
N LYS A 293 -19.49 39.36 -36.88
CA LYS A 293 -20.58 38.66 -36.14
C LYS A 293 -21.39 37.74 -37.11
N ARG A 294 -22.46 36.98 -36.78
CA ARG A 294 -23.53 37.08 -35.75
C ARG A 294 -24.28 35.71 -35.60
N ALA A 295 -25.24 35.60 -34.67
CA ALA A 295 -26.00 34.37 -34.35
C ALA A 295 -27.49 34.39 -34.81
N THR A 296 -28.15 33.22 -34.77
CA THR A 296 -29.62 32.98 -34.94
C THR A 296 -30.16 31.90 -33.99
N ARG A 297 -31.49 31.74 -33.87
CA ARG A 297 -32.19 31.17 -32.68
C ARG A 297 -33.61 30.63 -32.99
N LYS A 298 -33.96 29.42 -32.51
CA LYS A 298 -35.32 28.79 -32.34
C LYS A 298 -35.10 27.36 -31.74
N ARG A 299 -35.86 26.71 -30.83
CA ARG A 299 -37.23 26.81 -30.23
C ARG A 299 -38.37 26.28 -31.12
N ALA A 300 -39.33 25.42 -30.70
CA ALA A 300 -39.57 24.75 -29.39
C ALA A 300 -39.27 23.21 -29.41
N SER A 301 -40.03 22.19 -28.97
CA SER A 301 -41.44 21.97 -28.53
C SER A 301 -41.60 20.76 -27.55
N LYS A 302 -42.84 20.44 -27.14
CA LYS A 302 -43.40 19.18 -26.52
C LYS A 302 -44.83 18.98 -27.12
N PRO A 303 -45.57 17.84 -27.03
CA PRO A 303 -45.87 16.95 -25.88
C PRO A 303 -45.37 15.49 -26.09
N ALA A 304 -45.53 14.45 -25.25
CA ALA A 304 -46.33 14.10 -24.05
C ALA A 304 -47.61 13.25 -24.30
N ARG A 305 -47.82 12.25 -23.41
CA ARG A 305 -48.74 11.09 -23.47
C ARG A 305 -48.31 9.95 -24.42
N ASP A 306 -48.67 8.70 -24.15
CA ASP A 306 -49.32 8.16 -22.93
C ASP A 306 -48.32 7.61 -21.90
#